data_AF-A0A2M7TWS2-F1
#
_entry.id   AF-A0A2M7TWS2-F1
#
_cell.length_a   1.000
_cell.length_b   1.000
_cell.length_c   1.000
_cell.angle_alpha   90.00
_cell.angle_beta   90.00
_cell.angle_gamma   90.00
#
_symmetry.space_group_name_H-M   'P 1'
#
loop_
_entity.id
_entity.type
_entity.pdbx_description
1 polymer ?
#
loop_
_entity_poly.entity_id
_entity_poly.type
_entity_poly.pdbx_seq_one_letter_code
_entity_poly.pdbx_strand_id
1 'polypeptide(L)'
;MKIIKTIGIALFGLVGVYMYIVEIIAFAQWWGLTGIVVSFMIPPLAVIFPFIYWVKEGVFPLTYLTAWIIGLVGAVLAGYASKDD
;
A
#
# COMPACT_ATOMS: atom_id res chain seq x y z
N MET A 1 1.13 15.29 -20.81
CA MET A 1 0.92 14.23 -19.80
C MET A 1 0.87 14.73 -18.34
N LYS A 2 1.03 16.03 -18.04
CA LYS A 2 1.07 16.54 -16.64
C LYS A 2 -0.10 16.12 -15.75
N ILE A 3 -1.34 16.14 -16.26
CA ILE A 3 -2.54 15.74 -15.49
C ILE A 3 -2.48 14.24 -15.13
N ILE A 4 -2.11 13.37 -16.07
CA ILE A 4 -1.98 11.92 -15.85
C ILE A 4 -0.89 11.63 -14.82
N LYS A 5 0.23 12.35 -14.89
CA LYS A 5 1.31 12.27 -13.90
C LYS A 5 0.81 12.63 -12.49
N THR A 6 0.10 13.75 -12.35
CA THR A 6 -0.47 14.17 -11.07
C THR A 6 -1.47 13.16 -10.52
N ILE A 7 -2.35 12.63 -11.38
CA ILE A 7 -3.31 11.58 -10.99
C ILE A 7 -2.57 10.31 -10.54
N GLY A 8 -1.55 9.88 -11.28
CA GLY A 8 -0.74 8.71 -10.92
C GLY A 8 -0.03 8.88 -9.57
N ILE A 9 0.59 10.04 -9.33
CA ILE A 9 1.24 10.38 -8.06
C ILE A 9 0.22 10.40 -6.92
N ALA A 10 -0.95 11.01 -7.14
CA ALA A 10 -2.01 11.09 -6.12
C ALA A 10 -2.56 9.70 -5.79
N LEU A 11 -2.85 8.87 -6.80
CA LEU A 11 -3.32 7.50 -6.60
C LEU A 11 -2.29 6.67 -5.83
N PHE A 12 -1.03 6.70 -6.26
CA PHE A 12 0.03 5.96 -5.60
C PHE A 12 0.25 6.43 -4.16
N GLY A 13 0.31 7.75 -3.94
CA GLY A 13 0.55 8.33 -2.62
C GLY A 13 -0.60 8.07 -1.66
N LEU A 14 -1.85 8.35 -2.05
CA LEU A 14 -3.02 8.18 -1.19
C LEU A 14 -3.26 6.72 -0.83
N VAL A 15 -3.12 5.82 -1.81
CA VAL A 15 -3.20 4.38 -1.55
C VAL A 15 -2.06 3.92 -0.65
N GLY A 16 -0.84 4.36 -0.91
CA GLY A 16 0.32 4.01 -0.08
C GLY A 16 0.13 4.40 1.38
N VAL A 17 -0.38 5.63 1.63
CA VAL A 17 -0.72 6.10 2.98
C VAL A 17 -1.83 5.25 3.60
N TYR A 18 -2.90 4.97 2.85
CA TYR A 18 -3.98 4.11 3.34
C TYR A 18 -3.48 2.72 3.74
N MET A 19 -2.71 2.07 2.87
CA MET A 19 -2.17 0.74 3.11
C MET A 19 -1.23 0.71 4.31
N TYR A 20 -0.45 1.77 4.52
CA TYR A 20 0.44 1.91 5.67
C TYR A 20 -0.33 2.07 6.99
N ILE A 21 -1.42 2.83 6.99
CA ILE A 21 -2.29 2.94 8.17
C ILE A 21 -2.90 1.57 8.52
N VAL A 22 -3.40 0.85 7.51
CA VAL A 22 -3.98 -0.49 7.70
C VAL A 22 -2.93 -1.46 8.24
N GLU A 23 -1.69 -1.37 7.76
CA GLU A 23 -0.58 -2.17 8.28
C GLU A 23 -0.31 -1.91 9.77
N ILE A 24 -0.17 -0.64 10.17
CA ILE A 24 0.06 -0.27 11.58
C ILE A 24 -1.06 -0.83 12.45
N ILE A 25 -2.32 -0.72 12.01
CA ILE A 25 -3.48 -1.25 12.73
C ILE A 25 -3.41 -2.77 12.87
N ALA A 26 -3.12 -3.49 11.78
CA ALA A 26 -3.03 -4.94 11.81
C ALA A 26 -1.88 -5.44 12.69
N PHE A 27 -0.70 -4.83 12.57
CA PHE A 27 0.45 -5.17 13.40
C PHE A 27 0.18 -4.86 14.88
N ALA A 28 -0.49 -3.74 15.19
CA ALA A 28 -0.94 -3.43 16.53
C ALA A 28 -1.92 -4.49 17.08
N GLN A 29 -2.82 -5.01 16.25
CA GLN A 29 -3.75 -6.07 16.64
C GLN A 29 -3.04 -7.42 16.82
N TRP A 30 -2.03 -7.72 16.01
CA TRP A 30 -1.32 -9.01 16.06
C TRP A 30 -0.33 -9.08 17.22
N TRP A 31 0.41 -8.00 17.48
CA TRP A 31 1.56 -7.99 18.39
C TRP A 31 1.52 -6.87 19.45
N GLY A 32 0.51 -6.00 19.45
CA GLY A 32 0.43 -4.88 20.38
C GLY A 32 1.44 -3.78 20.05
N LEU A 33 2.03 -3.16 21.07
CA LEU A 33 2.96 -2.03 20.92
C LEU A 33 4.20 -2.37 20.08
N THR A 34 4.73 -3.59 20.20
CA THR A 34 5.86 -4.05 19.40
C THR A 34 5.51 -4.12 17.92
N GLY A 35 4.27 -4.48 17.58
CA GLY A 35 3.76 -4.46 16.22
C GLY A 35 3.79 -3.06 15.60
N ILE A 36 3.38 -2.05 16.37
CA ILE A 36 3.45 -0.65 15.92
C ILE A 36 4.90 -0.27 15.58
N VAL A 37 5.86 -0.56 16.46
CA VAL A 37 7.28 -0.25 16.20
C VAL A 37 7.81 -0.98 14.97
N VAL A 38 7.44 -2.25 14.78
CA VAL A 38 7.85 -3.03 13.61
C VAL A 38 7.24 -2.48 12.32
N SER A 39 5.97 -2.07 12.32
CA SER A 39 5.35 -1.47 11.13
C SER A 39 6.04 -0.20 10.64
N PHE A 40 6.68 0.57 11.53
CA PHE A 40 7.48 1.74 11.10
C PHE A 40 8.80 1.38 10.41
N MET A 41 9.29 0.15 10.60
CA MET A 41 10.51 -0.35 9.96
C MET A 41 10.22 -1.02 8.61
N ILE A 42 8.97 -1.36 8.33
CA ILE A 42 8.57 -2.01 7.08
C ILE A 42 8.11 -0.91 6.11
N PRO A 43 8.74 -0.80 4.93
CA PRO A 43 8.25 0.12 3.91
C PRO A 43 6.79 -0.18 3.56
N PRO A 44 5.94 0.83 3.30
CA PRO A 44 4.56 0.62 2.86
C PRO A 44 4.45 -0.29 1.63
N LEU A 45 5.47 -0.26 0.78
CA LEU A 45 5.58 -1.07 -0.44
C LEU A 45 6.17 -2.46 -0.18
N ALA A 46 6.82 -2.68 0.97
CA ALA A 46 7.35 -3.97 1.41
C ALA A 46 6.29 -4.84 2.08
N VAL A 47 5.09 -4.29 2.37
CA VAL A 47 3.87 -5.08 2.62
C VAL A 47 3.37 -5.73 1.33
N ILE A 48 4.29 -6.39 0.66
CA ILE A 48 4.06 -7.32 -0.41
C ILE A 48 3.57 -8.58 0.32
N PHE A 49 2.30 -8.62 0.65
CA PHE A 49 1.41 -9.64 0.13
C PHE A 49 0.12 -9.67 0.98
N PRO A 50 -1.06 -9.52 0.35
CA PRO A 50 -2.32 -9.89 1.00
C PRO A 50 -2.30 -11.33 1.56
N PHE A 51 -1.39 -12.19 1.11
CA PHE A 51 -1.19 -13.53 1.66
C PHE A 51 -0.76 -13.55 3.13
N ILE A 52 0.04 -12.57 3.61
CA ILE A 52 0.44 -12.55 5.04
C ILE A 52 -0.79 -12.33 5.92
N TYR A 53 -1.60 -11.34 5.56
CA TYR A 53 -2.88 -11.04 6.22
C TYR A 53 -3.84 -12.22 6.09
N TRP A 54 -3.93 -12.84 4.90
CA TRP A 54 -4.78 -14.01 4.70
C TRP A 54 -4.39 -15.18 5.60
N VAL A 55 -3.08 -15.47 5.73
CA VAL A 55 -2.58 -16.53 6.62
C VAL A 55 -2.81 -16.18 8.09
N LYS A 56 -2.59 -14.91 8.48
CA LYS A 56 -2.66 -14.49 9.89
C LYS A 56 -4.08 -14.29 10.40
N GLU A 57 -4.97 -13.77 9.57
CA GLU A 57 -6.36 -13.44 9.92
C GLU A 57 -7.35 -14.53 9.46
N GLY A 58 -6.91 -15.46 8.60
CA GLY A 58 -7.75 -16.54 8.07
C GLY A 58 -8.79 -16.09 7.04
N VAL A 59 -8.83 -14.80 6.71
CA VAL A 59 -9.78 -14.19 5.77
C VAL A 59 -9.02 -13.52 4.63
N PHE A 60 -9.49 -13.70 3.40
CA PHE A 60 -8.87 -13.09 2.23
C PHE A 60 -9.03 -11.56 2.26
N PRO A 61 -7.94 -10.77 2.26
CA PRO A 61 -8.00 -9.31 2.43
C PRO A 61 -8.26 -8.62 1.09
N LEU A 62 -9.47 -8.77 0.55
CA LEU A 62 -9.85 -8.28 -0.78
C LEU A 62 -9.64 -6.75 -0.92
N THR A 63 -9.99 -5.99 0.11
CA THR A 63 -9.81 -4.53 0.15
C THR A 63 -8.34 -4.12 0.07
N TYR A 64 -7.47 -4.84 0.79
CA TYR A 64 -6.03 -4.63 0.77
C TYR A 64 -5.42 -4.94 -0.60
N LEU A 65 -5.81 -6.08 -1.20
CA LEU A 65 -5.40 -6.44 -2.56
C LEU A 65 -5.84 -5.39 -3.59
N THR A 66 -7.09 -4.91 -3.48
CA THR A 66 -7.64 -3.90 -4.39
C THR A 66 -6.86 -2.59 -4.26
N ALA A 67 -6.61 -2.13 -3.03
CA ALA A 67 -5.79 -0.96 -2.78
C ALA A 67 -4.40 -1.13 -3.40
N TRP A 68 -3.74 -2.27 -3.18
CA TRP A 68 -2.42 -2.55 -3.74
C TRP A 68 -2.40 -2.46 -5.29
N ILE A 69 -3.40 -3.01 -5.97
CA ILE A 69 -3.54 -2.92 -7.42
C ILE A 69 -3.71 -1.46 -7.87
N ILE A 70 -4.55 -0.68 -7.19
CA ILE A 70 -4.75 0.75 -7.49
C ILE A 70 -3.43 1.52 -7.33
N GLY A 71 -2.67 1.22 -6.27
CA GLY A 71 -1.35 1.80 -6.03
C GLY A 71 -0.39 1.51 -7.19
N LEU A 72 -0.29 0.24 -7.61
CA LEU A 72 0.54 -0.14 -8.76
C LEU A 72 0.13 0.60 -10.04
N VAL A 73 -1.17 0.69 -10.32
CA VAL A 73 -1.68 1.46 -11.47
C VAL A 73 -1.26 2.92 -11.37
N GLY A 74 -1.37 3.54 -10.19
CA GLY A 74 -0.89 4.89 -9.94
C GLY A 74 0.60 5.07 -10.23
N ALA A 75 1.43 4.15 -9.75
CA ALA A 75 2.87 4.15 -9.99
C ALA A 75 3.22 4.02 -11.48
N VAL A 76 2.53 3.12 -12.19
CA VAL A 76 2.70 2.91 -13.63
C VAL A 76 2.30 4.16 -14.40
N LEU A 77 1.15 4.76 -14.09
CA LEU A 77 0.68 6.00 -14.73
C LEU A 77 1.65 7.17 -14.51
N ALA A 78 2.13 7.34 -13.28
CA ALA A 78 3.13 8.36 -12.97
C ALA A 78 4.44 8.12 -13.73
N GLY A 79 4.91 6.87 -13.78
CA GLY A 79 6.14 6.48 -14.46
C GLY A 79 6.08 6.66 -15.98
N TYR A 80 4.99 6.24 -16.63
CA TYR A 80 4.79 6.46 -18.06
C TYR A 80 4.70 7.94 -18.39
N ALA A 81 3.90 8.71 -17.65
CA ALA A 81 3.74 10.14 -17.89
C ALA A 81 5.03 10.96 -17.66
N SER A 82 6.03 10.38 -16.97
CA SER A 82 7.34 11.00 -16.74
C SER A 82 8.35 10.75 -17.87
N LYS A 83 8.09 9.78 -18.76
CA LYS A 83 8.98 9.47 -19.90
C LYS A 83 8.72 10.36 -21.11
N ASP A 84 7.54 10.97 -21.16
CA ASP A 84 7.12 11.82 -22.27
C ASP A 84 7.33 13.32 -21.97
N ASP A 85 7.75 13.69 -20.74
CA ASP A 85 8.18 15.05 -20.34
C ASP A 85 9.64 15.28 -20.77
#